data_AF-A0A2V6C5U0-F1
#
_entry.id   AF-A0A2V6C5U0-F1
#
_cell.length_a   1.000
_cell.length_b   1.000
_cell.length_c   1.000
_cell.angle_alpha   90.00
_cell.angle_beta   90.00
_cell.angle_gamma   90.00
#
_symmetry.space_group_name_H-M   'P 1'
#
loop_
_entity.id
_entity.type
_entity.pdbx_description
1 polymer ?
#
loop_
_entity_poly.entity_id
_entity_poly.type
_entity_poly.pdbx_seq_one_letter_code
_entity_poly.pdbx_strand_id
1 'polypeptide(L)'
;MKICDLTQFYSPLSGGVKRYVHEKIAYLQSAATDEHVLVVPGPKTECVTSERSRIYFIHSPLISRTSRYRALINLRAIEQILEREQPDLIESGDPYQVAWKAIASGEALRIPVVGFYHSHFPEAYVRSAAKFLGQTAGEAM
;
A
#
# COMPACT_ATOMS: atom_id res chain seq x y z
N MET A 1 -10.61 10.86 -13.32
CA MET A 1 -10.02 11.00 -11.98
C MET A 1 -8.71 10.23 -11.95
N LYS A 2 -7.73 10.64 -11.14
CA LYS A 2 -6.48 9.91 -10.90
C LYS A 2 -6.46 9.40 -9.46
N ILE A 3 -6.42 8.08 -9.29
CA ILE A 3 -6.39 7.43 -7.98
C ILE A 3 -4.98 6.91 -7.72
N CYS A 4 -4.44 7.18 -6.53
CA CYS A 4 -3.17 6.62 -6.08
C CYS A 4 -3.38 5.59 -4.97
N ASP A 5 -3.19 4.31 -5.27
CA ASP A 5 -3.06 3.26 -4.27
C ASP A 5 -1.62 3.24 -3.72
N LEU A 6 -1.49 3.42 -2.41
CA LEU A 6 -0.22 3.37 -1.71
C LEU A 6 -0.22 2.17 -0.76
N THR A 7 0.64 1.18 -1.05
CA THR A 7 0.66 -0.06 -0.26
C THR A 7 2.04 -0.64 0.08
N GLN A 8 2.19 -1.06 1.34
CA GLN A 8 3.38 -1.68 1.93
C GLN A 8 3.32 -3.20 1.88
N PHE A 9 2.14 -3.81 2.11
CA PHE A 9 1.93 -5.25 2.10
C PHE A 9 1.86 -5.86 0.69
N TYR A 10 2.74 -5.40 -0.19
CA TYR A 10 2.92 -5.93 -1.53
C TYR A 10 3.98 -7.04 -1.55
N SER A 11 3.57 -8.25 -1.93
CA SER A 11 4.49 -9.36 -2.24
C SER A 11 4.49 -9.63 -3.74
N PRO A 12 5.67 -9.73 -4.39
CA PRO A 12 5.74 -10.06 -5.81
C PRO A 12 5.34 -11.51 -6.11
N LEU A 13 5.38 -12.42 -5.12
CA LEU A 13 5.11 -13.84 -5.33
C LEU A 13 3.60 -14.14 -5.36
N SER A 14 2.87 -13.77 -4.31
CA SER A 14 1.42 -14.00 -4.20
C SER A 14 0.83 -13.16 -3.07
N GLY A 15 -0.49 -12.97 -3.07
CA GLY A 15 -1.21 -12.32 -1.97
C GLY A 15 -2.48 -11.61 -2.41
N GLY A 16 -3.42 -11.45 -1.48
CA GLY A 16 -4.69 -10.77 -1.72
C GLY A 16 -4.51 -9.31 -2.15
N VAL A 17 -3.59 -8.58 -1.50
CA VAL A 17 -3.30 -7.17 -1.81
C VAL A 17 -2.80 -7.01 -3.25
N LYS A 18 -1.79 -7.81 -3.67
CA LYS A 18 -1.29 -7.79 -5.05
C LYS A 18 -2.41 -8.07 -6.03
N ARG A 19 -3.24 -9.10 -5.78
CA ARG A 19 -4.36 -9.40 -6.66
C ARG A 19 -5.33 -8.22 -6.75
N TYR A 20 -5.75 -7.67 -5.61
CA TYR A 20 -6.68 -6.55 -5.54
C TYR A 20 -6.22 -5.35 -6.38
N VAL A 21 -4.99 -4.87 -6.16
CA VAL A 21 -4.51 -3.66 -6.88
C VAL A 21 -4.31 -3.92 -8.37
N HIS A 22 -3.90 -5.13 -8.78
CA HIS A 22 -3.72 -5.47 -10.19
C HIS A 22 -5.06 -5.69 -10.92
N GLU A 23 -6.05 -6.30 -10.28
CA GLU A 23 -7.42 -6.42 -10.81
C GLU A 23 -8.09 -5.04 -10.91
N LYS A 24 -7.85 -4.15 -9.93
CA LYS A 24 -8.29 -2.74 -9.99
C LYS A 24 -7.66 -2.00 -11.18
N ILE A 25 -6.35 -2.16 -11.42
CA ILE A 25 -5.69 -1.60 -12.61
C ILE A 25 -6.35 -2.12 -13.89
N ALA A 26 -6.57 -3.43 -14.01
CA ALA A 26 -7.18 -4.03 -15.19
C ALA A 26 -8.62 -3.54 -15.43
N TYR A 27 -9.39 -3.39 -14.36
CA TYR A 27 -10.74 -2.82 -14.42
C TYR A 27 -10.72 -1.36 -14.89
N LEU A 28 -9.86 -0.51 -14.30
CA LEU A 28 -9.78 0.90 -14.67
C LEU A 28 -9.30 1.09 -16.12
N GLN A 29 -8.35 0.25 -16.57
CA GLN A 29 -7.89 0.28 -17.96
C GLN A 29 -8.98 -0.13 -18.97
N SER A 30 -9.84 -1.08 -18.63
CA SER A 30 -10.84 -1.64 -19.56
C SER A 30 -12.19 -0.92 -19.56
N ALA A 31 -12.60 -0.36 -18.41
CA ALA A 31 -13.97 0.10 -18.21
C ALA A 31 -14.08 1.59 -17.83
N ALA A 32 -12.99 2.25 -17.44
CA ALA A 32 -13.01 3.61 -16.92
C ALA A 32 -12.13 4.57 -17.73
N THR A 33 -12.40 5.87 -17.64
CA THR A 33 -11.51 6.94 -18.14
C THR A 33 -10.52 7.42 -17.10
N ASP A 34 -10.52 6.79 -15.93
CA ASP A 34 -9.68 7.13 -14.79
C ASP A 34 -8.22 6.66 -14.96
N GLU A 35 -7.30 7.39 -14.37
CA GLU A 35 -5.88 7.04 -14.26
C GLU A 35 -5.60 6.36 -12.91
N HIS A 36 -4.68 5.41 -12.92
CA HIS A 36 -4.26 4.70 -11.73
C HIS A 36 -2.77 4.84 -11.46
N VAL A 37 -2.41 5.17 -10.23
CA VAL A 37 -1.04 5.16 -9.74
C VAL A 37 -0.96 4.14 -8.61
N LEU A 38 0.01 3.24 -8.69
CA LEU A 38 0.30 2.27 -7.64
C LEU A 38 1.71 2.53 -7.10
N VAL A 39 1.84 2.76 -5.80
CA VAL A 39 3.13 2.93 -5.12
C VAL A 39 3.37 1.75 -4.18
N VAL A 40 4.43 0.98 -4.45
CA VAL A 40 4.75 -0.27 -3.75
C VAL A 40 6.25 -0.41 -3.46
N PRO A 41 6.65 -1.22 -2.47
CA PRO A 41 8.05 -1.55 -2.28
C PRO A 41 8.59 -2.50 -3.37
N GLY A 42 9.85 -2.32 -3.75
CA GLY A 42 10.53 -3.11 -4.78
C GLY A 42 12.02 -3.36 -4.50
N PRO A 43 12.67 -4.25 -5.29
CA PRO A 43 14.10 -4.52 -5.19
C PRO A 43 14.96 -3.35 -5.68
N LYS A 44 14.41 -2.45 -6.49
CA LYS A 44 15.04 -1.26 -7.04
C LYS A 44 13.96 -0.20 -7.24
N THR A 45 14.37 1.06 -7.34
CA THR A 45 13.45 2.13 -7.69
C THR A 45 13.23 2.13 -9.19
N GLU A 46 11.99 1.92 -9.63
CA GLU A 46 11.62 1.94 -11.05
C GLU A 46 10.14 2.29 -11.22
N CYS A 47 9.76 2.71 -12.43
CA CYS A 47 8.38 3.01 -12.79
C CYS A 47 8.00 2.20 -14.03
N VAL A 48 6.97 1.38 -13.92
CA VAL A 48 6.36 0.68 -15.06
C VAL A 48 5.15 1.47 -15.49
N THR A 49 5.12 1.89 -16.75
CA THR A 49 4.01 2.68 -17.32
C THR A 49 3.24 1.82 -18.30
N SER A 50 1.92 1.93 -18.24
CA SER A 50 0.95 1.43 -19.23
C SER A 50 0.00 2.59 -19.57
N GLU A 51 -0.93 2.40 -20.49
CA GLU A 51 -1.77 3.50 -21.03
C GLU A 51 -2.29 4.48 -19.97
N ARG A 52 -3.14 4.01 -19.05
CA ARG A 52 -3.73 4.81 -17.97
C ARG A 52 -3.24 4.41 -16.58
N SER A 53 -2.13 3.70 -16.48
CA SER A 53 -1.61 3.24 -15.19
C SER A 53 -0.10 3.36 -15.05
N ARG A 54 0.35 3.74 -13.85
CA ARG A 54 1.78 3.78 -13.48
C ARG A 54 2.00 3.00 -12.20
N ILE A 55 2.96 2.08 -12.20
CA ILE A 55 3.38 1.35 -11.01
C ILE A 55 4.78 1.80 -10.63
N TYR A 56 4.88 2.50 -9.51
CA TYR A 56 6.12 2.90 -8.88
C TYR A 56 6.57 1.85 -7.88
N PHE A 57 7.72 1.26 -8.16
CA PHE A 57 8.47 0.47 -7.19
C PHE A 57 9.49 1.37 -6.52
N ILE A 58 9.48 1.43 -5.19
CA ILE A 58 10.49 2.15 -4.40
C ILE A 58 11.47 1.12 -3.82
N HIS A 59 12.77 1.31 -4.03
CA HIS A 59 13.79 0.43 -3.45
C HIS A 59 13.59 0.30 -1.93
N SER A 60 13.40 -0.94 -1.48
CA SER A 60 13.01 -1.27 -0.10
C SER A 60 13.73 -2.53 0.39
N PRO A 61 14.28 -2.55 1.61
CA PRO A 61 14.96 -3.71 2.19
C PRO A 61 14.03 -4.91 2.31
N LEU A 62 14.59 -6.11 2.11
CA LEU A 62 13.87 -7.38 2.23
C LEU A 62 13.71 -7.76 3.71
N ILE A 63 12.47 -7.95 4.16
CA ILE A 63 12.16 -8.31 5.56
C ILE A 63 11.77 -9.78 5.70
N SER A 64 11.26 -10.41 4.64
CA SER A 64 10.93 -11.82 4.60
C SER A 64 11.44 -12.43 3.30
N ARG A 65 12.36 -13.39 3.40
CA ARG A 65 12.89 -14.10 2.23
C ARG A 65 11.82 -14.99 1.58
N THR A 66 11.00 -15.65 2.39
CA THR A 66 10.00 -16.63 1.94
C THR A 66 8.85 -15.95 1.22
N SER A 67 8.24 -14.92 1.82
CA SER A 67 7.12 -14.19 1.21
C SER A 67 7.54 -13.01 0.36
N ARG A 68 8.85 -12.70 0.32
CA ARG A 68 9.44 -11.59 -0.45
C ARG A 68 8.89 -10.20 -0.09
N TYR A 69 8.33 -10.05 1.11
CA TYR A 69 7.94 -8.75 1.63
C TYR A 69 9.15 -7.85 1.85
N ARG A 70 8.93 -6.56 1.63
CA ARG A 70 9.93 -5.51 1.76
C ARG A 70 9.38 -4.39 2.62
N ALA A 71 10.26 -3.65 3.29
CA ALA A 71 9.86 -2.52 4.11
C ALA A 71 10.00 -1.19 3.37
N LEU A 72 8.88 -0.55 3.06
CA LEU A 72 8.82 0.76 2.45
C LEU A 72 9.19 1.83 3.48
N ILE A 73 10.49 2.11 3.57
CA ILE A 73 11.09 3.05 4.54
C ILE A 73 11.50 4.39 3.91
N ASN A 74 11.63 4.44 2.57
CA ASN A 74 11.94 5.68 1.86
C ASN A 74 10.66 6.50 1.64
N LEU A 75 10.17 7.13 2.72
CA LEU A 75 8.93 7.92 2.70
C LEU A 75 9.04 9.20 1.87
N ARG A 76 10.27 9.71 1.69
CA ARG A 76 10.52 10.86 0.79
C ARG A 76 10.19 10.52 -0.66
N ALA A 77 10.49 9.29 -1.10
CA ALA A 77 10.15 8.87 -2.45
C ALA A 77 8.63 8.80 -2.67
N ILE A 78 7.86 8.42 -1.65
CA ILE A 78 6.39 8.44 -1.71
C ILE A 78 5.90 9.87 -1.97
N GLU A 79 6.39 10.84 -1.19
CA GLU A 79 6.03 12.25 -1.33
C GLU A 79 6.36 12.79 -2.72
N GLN A 80 7.58 12.54 -3.22
CA GLN A 80 8.00 12.96 -4.55
C GLN A 80 7.11 12.39 -5.66
N ILE A 81 6.63 11.15 -5.50
CA ILE A 81 5.70 10.55 -6.45
C ILE A 81 4.33 11.22 -6.37
N LEU A 82 3.82 11.50 -5.17
CA LEU A 82 2.54 12.19 -4.98
C LEU A 82 2.58 13.63 -5.53
N GLU A 83 3.67 14.37 -5.29
CA GLU A 83 3.91 15.70 -5.87
C GLU A 83 3.96 15.66 -7.39
N ARG A 84 4.59 14.63 -7.96
CA ARG A 84 4.70 14.46 -9.41
C ARG A 84 3.36 14.10 -10.05
N GLU A 85 2.65 13.13 -9.47
CA GLU A 85 1.45 12.57 -10.08
C GLU A 85 0.21 13.42 -9.82
N GLN A 86 0.17 14.14 -8.69
CA GLN A 86 -0.98 14.91 -8.21
C GLN A 86 -2.30 14.13 -8.39
N PRO A 87 -2.48 13.00 -7.68
CA PRO A 87 -3.72 12.24 -7.74
C PRO A 87 -4.87 13.06 -7.12
N ASP A 88 -6.09 12.79 -7.59
CA ASP A 88 -7.32 13.35 -7.02
C ASP A 88 -7.71 12.66 -5.70
N LEU A 89 -7.23 11.43 -5.49
CA LEU A 89 -7.51 10.61 -4.31
C LEU A 89 -6.32 9.72 -3.95
N ILE A 90 -5.96 9.68 -2.66
CA ILE A 90 -5.01 8.71 -2.13
C ILE A 90 -5.79 7.61 -1.41
N GLU A 91 -5.58 6.37 -1.83
CA GLU A 91 -6.05 5.17 -1.15
C GLU A 91 -4.88 4.52 -0.41
N SER A 92 -4.99 4.41 0.91
CA SER A 92 -3.98 3.78 1.76
C SER A 92 -4.54 2.47 2.33
N GLY A 93 -4.04 1.35 1.80
CA GLY A 93 -4.43 -0.01 2.22
C GLY A 93 -3.61 -0.57 3.39
N ASP A 94 -2.84 0.27 4.08
CA ASP A 94 -1.77 -0.16 5.00
C ASP A 94 -1.76 0.62 6.31
N PRO A 95 -1.26 -0.01 7.40
CA PRO A 95 -0.97 0.64 8.68
C PRO A 95 0.41 1.33 8.70
N TYR A 96 0.78 1.77 9.90
CA TYR A 96 2.14 2.20 10.26
C TYR A 96 2.63 3.43 9.48
N GLN A 97 3.92 3.48 9.16
CA GLN A 97 4.59 4.65 8.60
C GLN A 97 4.02 5.07 7.25
N VAL A 98 3.47 4.13 6.48
CA VAL A 98 2.90 4.40 5.16
C VAL A 98 1.53 5.08 5.30
N ALA A 99 0.69 4.65 6.25
CA ALA A 99 -0.57 5.31 6.57
C ALA A 99 -0.35 6.76 7.00
N TRP A 100 0.59 6.97 7.94
CA TRP A 100 0.92 8.31 8.43
C TRP A 100 1.47 9.20 7.32
N LYS A 101 2.29 8.64 6.42
CA LYS A 101 2.79 9.40 5.28
C LYS A 101 1.68 9.75 4.29
N ALA A 102 0.73 8.85 4.03
CA ALA A 102 -0.42 9.13 3.19
C ALA A 102 -1.22 10.33 3.72
N ILE A 103 -1.53 10.33 5.02
CA ILE A 103 -2.26 11.42 5.69
C ILE A 103 -1.47 12.74 5.60
N ALA A 104 -0.20 12.73 5.99
CA ALA A 104 0.62 13.94 6.00
C ALA A 104 0.80 14.55 4.59
N SER A 105 1.07 13.72 3.59
CA SER A 105 1.20 14.19 2.20
C SER A 105 -0.14 14.60 1.60
N GLY A 106 -1.24 13.90 1.93
CA GLY A 106 -2.58 14.29 1.53
C GLY A 106 -2.97 15.67 2.08
N GLU A 107 -2.70 15.93 3.36
CA GLU A 107 -2.92 17.24 3.98
C GLU A 107 -2.08 18.34 3.28
N ALA A 108 -0.78 18.10 3.10
CA ALA A 108 0.13 19.06 2.49
C ALA A 108 -0.24 19.40 1.03
N LEU A 109 -0.69 18.40 0.27
CA LEU A 109 -1.06 18.55 -1.14
C LEU A 109 -2.55 18.87 -1.36
N ARG A 110 -3.35 18.93 -0.29
CA ARG A 110 -4.82 19.04 -0.31
C ARG A 110 -5.50 17.94 -1.14
N ILE A 111 -4.97 16.72 -1.04
CA ILE A 111 -5.51 15.53 -1.67
C ILE A 111 -6.28 14.72 -0.61
N PRO A 112 -7.55 14.36 -0.82
CA PRO A 112 -8.29 13.52 0.11
C PRO A 112 -7.63 12.14 0.24
N VAL A 113 -7.65 11.59 1.46
CA VAL A 113 -7.07 10.29 1.79
C VAL A 113 -8.15 9.37 2.33
N VAL A 114 -8.25 8.16 1.76
CA VAL A 114 -9.12 7.08 2.25
C VAL A 114 -8.24 5.93 2.73
N GLY A 115 -8.39 5.58 4.01
CA GLY A 115 -7.69 4.45 4.62
C GLY A 115 -8.61 3.23 4.74
N PHE A 116 -8.09 2.04 4.44
CA PHE A 116 -8.80 0.78 4.64
C PHE A 116 -7.84 -0.37 4.93
N TYR A 117 -8.39 -1.50 5.39
CA TYR A 117 -7.63 -2.71 5.66
C TYR A 117 -8.16 -3.89 4.84
N HIS A 118 -7.23 -4.66 4.25
CA HIS A 118 -7.54 -5.95 3.62
C HIS A 118 -7.68 -7.11 4.60
N SER A 119 -7.43 -6.87 5.89
CA SER A 119 -7.44 -7.91 6.91
C SER A 119 -7.97 -7.35 8.23
N HIS A 120 -8.64 -8.19 9.00
CA HIS A 120 -9.12 -7.82 10.32
C HIS A 120 -7.93 -7.79 11.30
N PHE A 121 -7.30 -6.62 11.39
CA PHE A 121 -6.03 -6.42 12.11
C PHE A 121 -6.05 -6.86 13.59
N PRO A 122 -7.12 -6.59 14.37
CA PRO A 122 -7.21 -7.07 15.74
C PRO A 122 -7.15 -8.59 15.83
N GLU A 123 -7.87 -9.31 14.96
CA GLU A 123 -7.87 -10.77 15.00
C GLU A 123 -6.53 -11.36 14.55
N ALA A 124 -5.93 -10.80 13.51
CA ALA A 124 -4.65 -11.29 12.98
C ALA A 124 -3.52 -11.24 14.01
N TYR A 125 -3.47 -10.18 14.83
CA TYR A 125 -2.43 -9.99 15.84
C TYR A 125 -2.81 -10.58 17.21
N VAL A 126 -4.04 -10.40 17.68
CA VAL A 126 -4.49 -10.95 18.98
C VAL A 126 -4.46 -12.47 18.95
N ARG A 127 -4.89 -13.11 17.86
CA ARG A 127 -4.88 -14.58 17.75
C ARG A 127 -3.45 -15.13 17.66
N SER A 128 -2.55 -14.39 17.01
CA SER A 128 -1.13 -14.75 16.97
C SER A 128 -0.47 -14.56 18.34
N ALA A 129 -0.74 -13.44 19.03
CA ALA A 129 -0.23 -13.17 20.36
C ALA A 129 -0.76 -14.18 21.39
N ALA A 130 -2.05 -14.49 21.39
CA ALA A 130 -2.65 -15.50 22.27
C ALA A 130 -2.06 -16.91 22.04
N LYS A 131 -1.68 -17.23 20.80
CA LYS A 131 -1.01 -18.51 20.48
C LYS A 131 0.38 -18.63 21.11
N PHE A 132 1.10 -17.52 21.29
CA PHE A 132 2.44 -17.51 21.88
C PHE A 132 2.49 -17.10 23.35
N LEU A 133 1.50 -16.36 23.85
CA LEU A 133 1.47 -15.78 25.20
C LEU A 133 0.39 -16.39 26.12
N GLY A 134 -0.45 -17.31 25.61
CA GLY A 134 -1.57 -17.89 26.38
C GLY A 134 -2.82 -17.02 26.39
N GLN A 135 -3.93 -17.56 26.93
CA GLN A 135 -5.26 -16.93 26.90
C GLN A 135 -5.37 -15.60 27.68
N THR A 136 -4.38 -15.26 28.52
CA THR A 136 -4.40 -14.07 29.37
C THR A 136 -4.34 -12.75 28.59
N ALA A 137 -3.97 -12.78 27.30
CA ALA A 137 -3.97 -11.58 26.45
C ALA A 137 -5.35 -11.20 25.90
N GLY A 138 -6.36 -12.07 26.02
CA GLY A 138 -7.69 -11.87 25.45
C GLY A 138 -8.74 -11.26 26.39
N GLU A 139 -8.45 -11.13 27.70
CA GLU A 139 -9.45 -10.73 28.70
C GLU A 139 -9.49 -9.23 29.00
N ALA A 140 -8.64 -8.41 28.35
CA ALA A 140 -8.51 -6.99 28.63
C ALA A 140 -8.94 -6.06 27.47
N MET A 141 -9.83 -6.49 26.58
CA MET A 141 -10.39 -5.64 25.52
C MET A 141 -11.90 -5.79 25.41
#